data_AF-A0A7W0W5E2-F1
#
_entry.id   AF-A0A7W0W5E2-F1
#
_cell.length_a   1.000
_cell.length_b   1.000
_cell.length_c   1.000
_cell.angle_alpha   90.00
_cell.angle_beta   90.00
_cell.angle_gamma   90.00
#
_symmetry.space_group_name_H-M   'P 1'
#
loop_
_entity.id
_entity.type
_entity.pdbx_description
1 polymer ?
#
loop_
_entity_poly.entity_id
_entity_poly.type
_entity_poly.pdbx_seq_one_letter_code
_entity_poly.pdbx_strand_id
1 'polypeptide(L)'
;MITELDNQPPIARLCQWVQRLDGWATFYETDTAAASQPSREPLSARDRAQSLYLLKERAMQTLYQSGSPAVRLGILEGPVSNQRIWLCENCVARASRQDMSPREYAETVGGCPECQREGREPDYFSLYVLQIDYGPLGRWQFHTPVPLGKTYLPAPRSEAAPVVGKRPLDHEGRMLRLGSALSSEQRREFPEAEVVFQVWQSIRRVNEEVGA
;
A
#
# COMPACT_ATOMS: atom_id res chain seq x y z
N MET A 1 -16.82 25.04 -1.51
CA MET A 1 -15.83 23.96 -1.70
C MET A 1 -16.14 23.04 -2.88
N ILE A 2 -17.38 22.56 -3.09
CA ILE A 2 -17.69 21.64 -4.21
C ILE A 2 -17.46 22.28 -5.60
N THR A 3 -17.73 23.58 -5.75
CA THR A 3 -17.65 24.30 -7.03
C THR A 3 -16.24 24.53 -7.57
N GLU A 4 -15.20 24.52 -6.74
CA GLU A 4 -13.81 24.68 -7.21
C GLU A 4 -13.21 23.37 -7.75
N LEU A 5 -13.80 22.23 -7.37
CA LEU A 5 -13.35 20.90 -7.79
C LEU A 5 -13.92 20.47 -9.15
N ASP A 6 -14.97 21.13 -9.63
CA ASP A 6 -15.56 20.84 -10.95
C ASP A 6 -14.71 21.34 -12.12
N ASN A 7 -13.83 22.31 -11.88
CA ASN A 7 -12.94 22.87 -12.90
C ASN A 7 -11.56 22.20 -12.95
N GLN A 8 -11.30 21.20 -12.12
CA GLN A 8 -10.01 20.51 -12.09
C GLN A 8 -9.95 19.39 -13.13
N PRO A 9 -8.77 19.10 -13.71
CA PRO A 9 -8.58 17.92 -14.54
C PRO A 9 -9.04 16.65 -13.81
N PRO A 10 -9.77 15.72 -14.45
CA PRO A 10 -10.33 14.55 -13.78
C PRO A 10 -9.31 13.69 -13.03
N ILE A 11 -8.08 13.57 -13.53
CA ILE A 11 -6.99 12.86 -12.84
C ILE A 11 -6.62 13.54 -11.52
N ALA A 12 -6.44 14.87 -11.51
CA ALA A 12 -6.12 15.61 -10.29
C ALA A 12 -7.25 15.49 -9.25
N ARG A 13 -8.50 15.59 -9.71
CA ARG A 13 -9.69 15.37 -8.86
C ARG A 13 -9.73 13.97 -8.28
N LEU A 14 -9.48 12.94 -9.10
CA LEU A 14 -9.41 11.55 -8.63
C LEU A 14 -8.33 11.40 -7.56
N CYS A 15 -7.14 11.97 -7.75
CA CYS A 15 -6.05 11.90 -6.78
C CYS A 15 -6.45 12.50 -5.42
N GLN A 16 -7.11 13.65 -5.40
CA GLN A 16 -7.56 14.28 -4.15
C GLN A 16 -8.57 13.41 -3.39
N TRP A 17 -9.53 12.80 -4.09
CA TRP A 17 -10.50 11.92 -3.46
C TRP A 17 -9.89 10.60 -3.01
N VAL A 18 -8.96 10.03 -3.77
CA VAL A 18 -8.23 8.82 -3.36
C VAL A 18 -7.36 9.08 -2.13
N GLN A 19 -6.76 10.26 -2.00
CA GLN A 19 -6.00 10.62 -0.79
C GLN A 19 -6.90 10.63 0.46
N ARG A 20 -8.13 11.13 0.35
CA ARG A 20 -9.13 11.09 1.44
C ARG A 20 -9.60 9.67 1.72
N LEU A 21 -9.81 8.87 0.68
CA LEU A 21 -10.18 7.46 0.77
C LEU A 21 -9.12 6.66 1.54
N ASP A 22 -7.84 6.86 1.21
CA ASP A 22 -6.69 6.24 1.88
C ASP A 22 -6.61 6.65 3.36
N GLY A 23 -6.93 7.92 3.67
CA GLY A 23 -7.00 8.39 5.05
C GLY A 23 -8.14 7.76 5.86
N TRP A 24 -9.30 7.49 5.24
CA TRP A 24 -10.38 6.72 5.87
C TRP A 24 -9.99 5.25 6.08
N ALA A 25 -9.36 4.62 5.09
CA ALA A 25 -8.87 3.24 5.22
C ALA A 25 -7.84 3.14 6.36
N THR A 26 -6.89 4.07 6.42
CA THR A 26 -5.88 4.14 7.49
C THR A 26 -6.53 4.36 8.86
N PHE A 27 -7.56 5.21 8.94
CA PHE A 27 -8.32 5.41 10.18
C PHE A 27 -8.90 4.10 10.71
N TYR A 28 -9.59 3.32 9.87
CA TYR A 28 -10.19 2.05 10.29
C TYR A 28 -9.17 0.97 10.69
N GLU A 29 -7.99 0.97 10.07
CA GLU A 29 -6.93 0.03 10.45
C GLU A 29 -6.20 0.39 11.74
N THR A 30 -6.15 1.67 12.09
CA THR A 30 -5.34 2.16 13.21
C THR A 30 -6.15 2.50 14.46
N ASP A 31 -7.45 2.78 14.32
CA ASP A 31 -8.30 3.09 15.46
C ASP A 31 -8.82 1.82 16.14
N THR A 32 -8.19 1.46 17.25
CA THR A 32 -8.62 0.37 18.13
C THR A 32 -10.01 0.60 18.76
N ALA A 33 -10.45 1.86 18.87
CA ALA A 33 -11.78 2.18 19.40
C ALA A 33 -12.89 1.93 18.36
N ALA A 34 -12.61 2.11 17.07
CA ALA A 34 -13.53 1.76 15.97
C ALA A 34 -13.79 0.24 15.90
N ALA A 35 -12.84 -0.59 16.33
CA ALA A 35 -13.03 -2.03 16.45
C ALA A 35 -13.91 -2.44 17.65
N SER A 36 -14.09 -1.55 18.63
CA SER A 36 -14.76 -1.84 19.92
C SER A 36 -16.18 -1.30 20.01
N GLN A 37 -16.60 -0.43 19.09
CA GLN A 37 -17.98 0.07 19.06
C GLN A 37 -18.86 -0.90 18.28
N PRO A 38 -19.97 -1.39 18.85
CA PRO A 38 -20.98 -2.12 18.10
C PRO A 38 -21.57 -1.15 17.07
N SER A 39 -21.03 -1.20 15.86
CA SER A 39 -21.51 -0.40 14.75
C SER A 39 -22.93 -0.86 14.42
N ARG A 40 -23.83 0.09 14.17
CA ARG A 40 -25.16 -0.20 13.58
C ARG A 40 -25.05 -0.70 12.13
N GLU A 41 -23.86 -0.62 11.54
CA GLU A 41 -23.54 -1.08 10.20
C GLU A 41 -23.04 -2.53 10.20
N PRO A 42 -23.27 -3.28 9.11
CA PRO A 42 -23.02 -4.73 9.07
C PRO A 42 -21.54 -5.14 8.96
N LEU A 43 -20.61 -4.20 8.74
CA LEU A 43 -19.20 -4.49 8.48
C LEU A 43 -18.29 -4.14 9.66
N SER A 44 -17.28 -4.98 9.93
CA SER A 44 -16.23 -4.64 10.89
C SER A 44 -15.34 -3.50 10.38
N ALA A 45 -14.63 -2.80 11.27
CA ALA A 45 -13.66 -1.77 10.87
C ALA A 45 -12.62 -2.31 9.85
N ARG A 46 -12.16 -3.56 10.05
CA ARG A 46 -11.25 -4.24 9.13
C ARG A 46 -11.86 -4.43 7.75
N ASP A 47 -13.10 -4.91 7.67
CA ASP A 47 -13.77 -5.16 6.39
C ASP A 47 -14.08 -3.84 5.65
N ARG A 48 -14.38 -2.77 6.39
CA ARG A 48 -14.50 -1.42 5.82
C ARG A 48 -13.17 -0.95 5.25
N ALA A 49 -12.09 -1.02 6.01
CA ALA A 49 -10.75 -0.67 5.51
C ALA A 49 -10.41 -1.44 4.24
N GLN A 50 -10.64 -2.75 4.24
CA GLN A 50 -10.40 -3.61 3.08
C GLN A 50 -11.23 -3.17 1.86
N SER A 51 -12.51 -2.84 2.06
CA SER A 51 -13.39 -2.37 0.99
C SER A 51 -12.91 -1.04 0.39
N LEU A 52 -12.43 -0.11 1.22
CA LEU A 52 -11.87 1.16 0.77
C LEU A 52 -10.54 0.94 0.02
N TYR A 53 -9.69 0.00 0.45
CA TYR A 53 -8.50 -0.36 -0.29
C TYR A 53 -8.80 -0.98 -1.65
N LEU A 54 -9.84 -1.81 -1.79
CA LEU A 54 -10.25 -2.32 -3.10
C LEU A 54 -10.67 -1.19 -4.05
N LEU A 55 -11.36 -0.17 -3.55
CA LEU A 55 -11.69 1.01 -4.35
C LEU A 55 -10.44 1.84 -4.69
N LYS A 56 -9.47 1.95 -3.77
CA LYS A 56 -8.16 2.56 -4.04
C LYS A 56 -7.41 1.81 -5.15
N GLU A 57 -7.38 0.48 -5.12
CA GLU A 57 -6.75 -0.33 -6.18
C GLU A 57 -7.39 -0.06 -7.54
N ARG A 58 -8.73 0.03 -7.60
CA ARG A 58 -9.44 0.38 -8.82
C ARG A 58 -9.06 1.78 -9.31
N ALA A 59 -8.97 2.75 -8.41
CA ALA A 59 -8.55 4.10 -8.77
C ALA A 59 -7.10 4.15 -9.26
N MET A 60 -6.17 3.43 -8.61
CA MET A 60 -4.77 3.33 -9.04
C MET A 60 -4.65 2.70 -10.42
N GLN A 61 -5.42 1.64 -10.70
CA GLN A 61 -5.50 1.04 -12.03
C GLN A 61 -5.97 2.06 -13.06
N THR A 62 -7.06 2.78 -12.80
CA THR A 62 -7.59 3.84 -13.69
C THR A 62 -6.57 4.96 -13.93
N LEU A 63 -5.89 5.43 -12.87
CA LEU A 63 -4.86 6.46 -12.99
C LEU A 63 -3.71 6.00 -13.89
N TYR A 64 -3.22 4.77 -13.72
CA TYR A 64 -2.16 4.22 -14.55
C TYR A 64 -2.61 4.04 -16.01
N GLN A 65 -3.79 3.45 -16.22
CA GLN A 65 -4.35 3.19 -17.56
C GLN A 65 -4.73 4.45 -18.32
N SER A 66 -4.86 5.60 -17.65
CA SER A 66 -5.11 6.88 -18.32
C SER A 66 -4.02 7.29 -19.32
N GLY A 67 -2.81 6.71 -19.20
CA GLY A 67 -1.67 7.06 -20.05
C GLY A 67 -1.19 8.50 -19.87
N SER A 68 -1.67 9.20 -18.84
CA SER A 68 -1.33 10.60 -18.61
C SER A 68 0.16 10.77 -18.35
N PRO A 69 0.84 11.73 -19.00
CA PRO A 69 2.26 11.99 -18.78
C PRO A 69 2.56 12.50 -17.36
N ALA A 70 1.54 12.93 -16.62
CA ALA A 70 1.66 13.32 -15.22
C ALA A 70 1.86 12.11 -14.28
N VAL A 71 1.57 10.89 -14.75
CA VAL A 71 1.58 9.66 -13.97
C VAL A 71 2.86 8.88 -14.24
N ARG A 72 3.61 8.55 -13.19
CA ARG A 72 4.84 7.76 -13.24
C ARG A 72 4.76 6.58 -12.30
N LEU A 73 5.16 5.42 -12.79
CA LEU A 73 5.22 4.18 -12.01
C LEU A 73 6.66 3.89 -11.58
N GLY A 74 6.83 3.36 -10.39
CA GLY A 74 8.10 2.80 -9.91
C GLY A 74 7.90 1.75 -8.84
N ILE A 75 9.01 1.23 -8.34
CA ILE A 75 9.07 0.28 -7.24
C ILE A 75 9.80 0.91 -6.05
N LEU A 76 9.18 0.83 -4.88
CA LEU A 76 9.86 0.96 -3.59
C LEU A 76 10.22 -0.43 -3.11
N GLU A 77 11.51 -0.74 -3.10
CA GLU A 77 11.97 -2.05 -2.66
C GLU A 77 11.77 -2.21 -1.16
N GLY A 78 11.03 -3.23 -0.78
CA GLY A 78 10.94 -3.65 0.61
C GLY A 78 12.30 -4.15 1.10
N PRO A 79 12.48 -4.30 2.42
CA PRO A 79 13.62 -5.05 2.93
C PRO A 79 13.63 -6.41 2.25
N VAL A 80 14.80 -6.82 1.75
CA VAL A 80 15.00 -8.22 1.35
C VAL A 80 14.77 -9.00 2.62
N SER A 81 13.68 -9.80 2.67
CA SER A 81 13.48 -10.73 3.77
C SER A 81 14.77 -11.54 3.89
N ASN A 82 15.49 -11.35 5.00
CA ASN A 82 16.45 -12.35 5.43
C ASN A 82 15.63 -13.62 5.52
N GLN A 83 15.86 -14.54 4.57
CA GLN A 83 15.10 -15.76 4.42
C GLN A 83 14.92 -16.38 5.80
N ARG A 84 13.70 -16.37 6.35
CA ARG A 84 13.50 -16.91 7.69
C ARG A 84 13.81 -18.39 7.62
N ILE A 85 14.74 -18.83 8.46
CA ILE A 85 15.14 -20.23 8.54
C ILE A 85 14.65 -20.74 9.88
N TRP A 86 13.66 -21.62 9.87
CA TRP A 86 13.28 -22.40 11.03
C TRP A 86 14.25 -23.57 11.13
N LEU A 87 15.13 -23.48 12.12
CA LEU A 87 16.11 -24.52 12.39
C LEU A 87 15.40 -25.81 12.82
N CYS A 88 15.81 -26.94 12.25
CA CYS A 88 15.45 -28.24 12.81
C CYS A 88 16.10 -28.44 14.18
N GLU A 89 15.61 -29.38 14.97
CA GLU A 89 16.11 -29.65 16.34
C GLU A 89 17.64 -29.84 16.39
N ASN A 90 18.21 -30.52 15.37
CA ASN A 90 19.65 -30.71 15.25
C ASN A 90 20.41 -29.39 15.10
N CYS A 91 19.89 -28.44 14.32
CA CYS A 91 20.50 -27.13 14.15
C CYS A 91 20.30 -26.24 15.38
N VAL A 92 19.19 -26.35 16.09
CA VAL A 92 18.99 -25.68 17.39
C VAL A 92 20.01 -26.17 18.41
N ALA A 93 20.19 -27.50 18.53
CA ALA A 93 21.18 -28.08 19.44
C ALA A 93 22.62 -27.66 19.09
N ARG A 94 22.94 -27.49 17.80
CA ARG A 94 24.25 -26.96 17.35
C ARG A 94 24.42 -25.48 17.70
N ALA A 95 23.39 -24.67 17.53
CA ALA A 95 23.39 -23.26 17.93
C ALA A 95 23.73 -23.11 19.41
N SER A 96 23.06 -23.87 20.28
CA SER A 96 23.32 -23.85 21.72
C SER A 96 24.75 -24.28 22.08
N ARG A 97 25.33 -25.26 21.37
CA ARG A 97 26.74 -25.66 21.59
C ARG A 97 27.76 -24.61 21.15
N GLN A 98 27.35 -23.68 20.29
CA GLN A 98 28.17 -22.58 19.81
C GLN A 98 27.88 -21.26 20.55
N ASP A 99 27.08 -21.31 21.62
CA ASP A 99 26.64 -20.13 22.38
C ASP A 99 25.94 -19.08 21.51
N MET A 100 25.20 -19.55 20.50
CA MET A 100 24.42 -18.72 19.59
C MET A 100 22.92 -18.92 19.84
N SER A 101 22.15 -17.84 19.69
CA SER A 101 20.69 -17.97 19.56
C SER A 101 20.32 -18.67 18.24
N PRO A 102 19.14 -19.30 18.15
CA PRO A 102 18.65 -19.86 16.88
C PRO A 102 18.62 -18.85 15.73
N ARG A 103 18.34 -17.58 16.05
CA ARG A 103 18.33 -16.49 15.07
C ARG A 103 19.75 -16.18 14.57
N GLU A 104 20.71 -15.99 15.47
CA GLU A 104 22.11 -15.73 15.09
C GLU A 104 22.70 -16.89 14.30
N TYR A 105 22.43 -18.13 14.69
CA TYR A 105 22.87 -19.31 13.95
C TYR A 105 22.22 -19.39 12.56
N ALA A 106 20.93 -19.07 12.43
CA ALA A 106 20.26 -19.00 11.13
C ALA A 106 20.87 -17.91 10.22
N GLU A 107 21.19 -16.74 10.77
CA GLU A 107 21.76 -15.61 10.04
C GLU A 107 23.23 -15.84 9.63
N THR A 108 24.01 -16.56 10.44
CA THR A 108 25.45 -16.79 10.20
C THR A 108 25.74 -18.10 9.46
N VAL A 109 25.04 -19.19 9.80
CA VAL A 109 25.32 -20.54 9.28
C VAL A 109 24.30 -20.96 8.21
N GLY A 110 23.11 -20.37 8.18
CA GLY A 110 22.09 -20.65 7.15
C GLY A 110 21.31 -21.97 7.32
N GLY A 111 21.52 -22.70 8.41
CA GLY A 111 20.85 -23.99 8.69
C GLY A 111 21.26 -25.14 7.75
N CYS A 112 20.64 -26.31 7.91
CA CYS A 112 20.87 -27.49 7.06
C CYS A 112 19.75 -27.65 5.99
N PRO A 113 19.81 -28.66 5.10
CA PRO A 113 18.74 -28.94 4.14
C PRO A 113 17.38 -29.24 4.77
N GLU A 114 17.36 -29.89 5.95
CA GLU A 114 16.13 -30.21 6.72
C GLU A 114 15.53 -28.99 7.44
N CYS A 115 16.25 -27.86 7.51
CA CYS A 115 15.69 -26.64 8.08
C CYS A 115 14.67 -26.06 7.11
N GLN A 116 13.47 -25.75 7.61
CA GLN A 116 12.44 -25.11 6.82
C GLN A 116 12.88 -23.69 6.52
N ARG A 117 12.91 -23.34 5.24
CA ARG A 117 13.17 -21.97 4.81
C ARG A 117 11.86 -21.37 4.35
N GLU A 118 11.58 -20.15 4.78
CA GLU A 118 10.50 -19.36 4.20
C GLU A 118 10.74 -19.30 2.70
N GLY A 119 9.74 -19.73 1.93
CA GLY A 119 9.73 -19.47 0.51
C GLY A 119 9.92 -17.97 0.36
N ARG A 120 10.98 -17.55 -0.33
CA ARG A 120 11.09 -16.15 -0.72
C ARG A 120 9.91 -15.93 -1.66
N GLU A 121 8.86 -15.25 -1.20
CA GLU A 121 8.13 -14.39 -2.11
C GLU A 121 9.04 -13.18 -2.31
N PRO A 122 9.88 -13.15 -3.37
CA PRO A 122 10.50 -11.90 -3.74
C PRO A 122 9.36 -10.88 -3.84
N ASP A 123 9.53 -9.74 -3.18
CA ASP A 123 8.62 -8.60 -3.23
C ASP A 123 7.41 -8.58 -2.32
N TYR A 124 7.27 -9.51 -1.37
CA TYR A 124 6.17 -9.44 -0.39
C TYR A 124 6.09 -8.08 0.32
N PHE A 125 7.24 -7.47 0.62
CA PHE A 125 7.33 -6.16 1.26
C PHE A 125 7.53 -4.97 0.31
N SER A 126 7.77 -5.24 -0.98
CA SER A 126 7.94 -4.20 -1.99
C SER A 126 6.60 -3.61 -2.38
N LEU A 127 6.61 -2.35 -2.79
CA LEU A 127 5.42 -1.62 -3.20
C LEU A 127 5.60 -1.11 -4.63
N TYR A 128 4.56 -1.20 -5.44
CA TYR A 128 4.41 -0.26 -6.54
C TYR A 128 4.15 1.12 -5.96
N VAL A 129 4.77 2.12 -6.57
CA VAL A 129 4.52 3.53 -6.29
C VAL A 129 4.04 4.21 -7.56
N LEU A 130 2.84 4.77 -7.49
CA LEU A 130 2.30 5.64 -8.53
C LEU A 130 2.50 7.09 -8.08
N GLN A 131 3.36 7.82 -8.78
CA GLN A 131 3.64 9.23 -8.55
C GLN A 131 2.88 10.08 -9.57
N ILE A 132 2.13 11.08 -9.10
CA ILE A 132 1.36 11.97 -9.95
C ILE A 132 1.82 13.41 -9.67
N ASP A 133 2.22 14.14 -10.72
CA ASP A 133 2.61 15.54 -10.63
C ASP A 133 1.77 16.39 -11.60
N TYR A 134 0.83 17.17 -11.06
CA TYR A 134 0.02 18.14 -11.80
C TYR A 134 0.46 19.59 -11.50
N GLY A 135 1.71 19.79 -11.10
CA GLY A 135 2.29 21.10 -10.85
C GLY A 135 1.53 21.86 -9.74
N PRO A 136 1.00 23.06 -10.00
CA PRO A 136 0.32 23.87 -8.98
C PRO A 136 -0.90 23.20 -8.33
N LEU A 137 -1.55 22.25 -9.01
CA LEU A 137 -2.72 21.55 -8.46
C LEU A 137 -2.35 20.53 -7.39
N GLY A 138 -1.10 20.08 -7.39
CA GLY A 138 -0.59 19.18 -6.36
C GLY A 138 0.23 18.01 -6.91
N ARG A 139 0.80 17.29 -5.95
CA ARG A 139 1.56 16.07 -6.14
C ARG A 139 0.99 15.00 -5.23
N TRP A 140 0.80 13.81 -5.78
CA TRP A 140 0.28 12.66 -5.04
C TRP A 140 1.16 11.45 -5.24
N GLN A 141 1.12 10.58 -4.25
CA GLN A 141 1.82 9.32 -4.27
C GLN A 141 0.90 8.26 -3.69
N PHE A 142 0.64 7.22 -4.46
CA PHE A 142 -0.15 6.07 -4.02
C PHE A 142 0.69 4.81 -4.10
N HIS A 143 0.40 3.87 -3.21
CA HIS A 143 1.15 2.63 -3.10
C HIS A 143 0.20 1.45 -3.05
N THR A 144 0.64 0.37 -3.68
CA THR A 144 0.02 -0.96 -3.58
C THR A 144 1.10 -2.02 -3.43
N PRO A 145 0.91 -3.05 -2.59
CA PRO A 145 1.81 -4.20 -2.52
C PRO A 145 2.05 -4.82 -3.89
N VAL A 146 3.30 -5.20 -4.20
CA VAL A 146 3.63 -5.87 -5.46
C VAL A 146 2.75 -7.10 -5.74
N PRO A 147 2.45 -7.98 -4.76
CA PRO A 147 1.56 -9.12 -4.99
C PRO A 147 0.17 -8.76 -5.50
N LEU A 148 -0.36 -7.58 -5.14
CA LEU A 148 -1.65 -7.08 -5.60
C LEU A 148 -1.51 -6.36 -6.94
N GLY A 149 -0.62 -5.38 -7.01
CA GLY A 149 -0.45 -4.52 -8.19
C GLY A 149 0.01 -5.27 -9.44
N LYS A 150 0.74 -6.38 -9.32
CA LYS A 150 1.23 -7.17 -10.46
C LYS A 150 0.12 -7.76 -11.34
N THR A 151 -1.13 -7.74 -10.87
CA THR A 151 -2.30 -8.20 -11.63
C THR A 151 -2.73 -7.23 -12.73
N TYR A 152 -2.34 -5.95 -12.63
CA TYR A 152 -2.74 -4.90 -13.59
C TYR A 152 -1.61 -3.89 -13.93
N LEU A 153 -0.48 -3.95 -13.24
CA LEU A 153 0.72 -3.14 -13.51
C LEU A 153 1.80 -3.99 -14.22
N PRO A 154 2.74 -3.36 -14.95
CA PRO A 154 3.89 -4.04 -15.53
C PRO A 154 4.69 -4.84 -14.50
N ALA A 155 5.47 -5.82 -14.98
CA ALA A 155 6.34 -6.61 -14.11
C ALA A 155 7.24 -5.71 -13.23
N PRO A 156 7.41 -6.03 -11.94
CA PRO A 156 8.21 -5.21 -11.03
C PRO A 156 9.68 -5.23 -11.47
N ARG A 157 10.36 -4.08 -11.37
CA ARG A 157 11.76 -3.88 -11.82
C ARG A 157 11.98 -4.01 -13.33
N SER A 158 10.92 -3.97 -14.12
CA SER A 158 11.04 -3.77 -15.57
C SER A 158 11.38 -2.31 -15.89
N GLU A 159 11.72 -2.03 -17.15
CA GLU A 159 11.89 -0.67 -17.64
C GLU A 159 10.63 0.20 -17.42
N ALA A 160 9.44 -0.40 -17.50
CA ALA A 160 8.16 0.27 -17.26
C ALA A 160 7.81 0.45 -15.77
N ALA A 161 8.50 -0.24 -14.86
CA ALA A 161 8.34 -0.12 -13.41
C ALA A 161 9.70 -0.21 -12.69
N PRO A 162 10.59 0.78 -12.89
CA PRO A 162 11.94 0.74 -12.38
C PRO A 162 11.97 0.90 -10.86
N VAL A 163 13.06 0.47 -10.22
CA VAL A 163 13.30 0.77 -8.80
C VAL A 163 13.60 2.25 -8.64
N VAL A 164 12.79 2.95 -7.83
CA VAL A 164 12.93 4.39 -7.59
C VAL A 164 13.37 4.71 -6.16
N GLY A 165 13.45 3.70 -5.30
CA GLY A 165 13.93 3.86 -3.94
C GLY A 165 13.71 2.62 -3.08
N LYS A 166 14.07 2.75 -1.81
CA LYS A 166 13.78 1.74 -0.78
C LYS A 166 12.57 2.16 0.02
N ARG A 167 11.78 1.18 0.45
CA ARG A 167 10.69 1.40 1.40
C ARG A 167 11.28 1.92 2.71
N PRO A 168 10.75 3.02 3.25
CA PRO A 168 11.31 3.61 4.45
C PRO A 168 11.06 2.73 5.67
N LEU A 169 12.06 2.70 6.56
CA LEU A 169 12.02 1.99 7.84
C LEU A 169 12.03 3.02 8.97
N ASP A 170 11.45 2.68 10.12
CA ASP A 170 11.63 3.45 11.35
C ASP A 170 13.03 3.22 11.94
N HIS A 171 13.30 3.92 13.05
CA HIS A 171 14.55 3.82 13.79
C HIS A 171 14.83 2.42 14.37
N GLU A 172 13.83 1.54 14.45
CA GLU A 172 13.95 0.16 14.90
C GLU A 172 13.99 -0.84 13.72
N GLY A 173 14.07 -0.34 12.48
CA GLY A 173 14.12 -1.14 11.27
C GLY A 173 12.79 -1.76 10.85
N ARG A 174 11.65 -1.35 11.44
CA ARG A 174 10.32 -1.79 11.02
C ARG A 174 9.86 -0.96 9.83
N MET A 175 9.07 -1.56 8.94
CA MET A 175 8.54 -0.84 7.79
C MET A 175 7.59 0.27 8.24
N LEU A 176 7.84 1.50 7.77
CA LEU A 176 6.89 2.58 7.97
C LEU A 176 5.60 2.28 7.21
N ARG A 177 4.48 2.54 7.89
CA ARG A 177 3.17 2.66 7.26
C ARG A 177 3.18 3.91 6.40
N LEU A 178 2.73 3.77 5.15
CA LEU A 178 2.53 4.88 4.24
C LEU A 178 1.05 5.27 4.29
N GLY A 179 0.78 6.57 4.32
CA GLY A 179 -0.57 7.12 4.55
C GLY A 179 -0.74 7.67 5.97
N SER A 180 -1.79 8.47 6.17
CA SER A 180 -2.11 9.08 7.46
C SER A 180 -3.61 9.03 7.67
N ALA A 181 -4.04 8.63 8.87
CA ALA A 181 -5.45 8.63 9.23
C ALA A 181 -6.01 10.05 9.16
N LEU A 182 -7.25 10.18 8.70
CA LEU A 182 -7.95 11.46 8.75
C LEU A 182 -8.19 11.89 10.21
N SER A 183 -7.97 13.16 10.49
CA SER A 183 -8.35 13.75 11.78
C SER A 183 -9.87 13.71 11.97
N SER A 184 -10.33 13.84 13.21
CA SER A 184 -11.78 13.92 13.48
C SER A 184 -12.46 15.12 12.80
N GLU A 185 -11.71 16.20 12.54
CA GLU A 185 -12.21 17.35 11.77
C GLU A 185 -12.37 17.00 10.29
N GLN A 186 -11.34 16.41 9.68
CA GLN A 186 -11.37 15.99 8.28
C GLN A 186 -12.47 14.96 8.01
N ARG A 187 -12.74 14.05 8.96
CA ARG A 187 -13.82 13.06 8.83
C ARG A 187 -15.21 13.68 8.90
N ARG A 188 -15.38 14.80 9.62
CA ARG A 188 -16.64 15.57 9.61
C ARG A 188 -16.80 16.36 8.32
N GLU A 189 -15.71 16.93 7.81
CA GLU A 189 -15.69 17.70 6.57
C GLU A 189 -15.89 16.81 5.33
N PHE A 190 -15.30 15.60 5.34
CA PHE A 190 -15.35 14.63 4.26
C PHE A 190 -15.91 13.28 4.75
N PRO A 191 -17.24 13.15 4.90
CA PRO A 191 -17.87 11.90 5.29
C PRO A 191 -17.51 10.75 4.34
N GLU A 192 -17.31 9.53 4.87
CA GLU A 192 -16.89 8.38 4.07
C GLU A 192 -17.77 8.13 2.85
N ALA A 193 -19.10 8.15 3.01
CA ALA A 193 -20.04 7.91 1.92
C ALA A 193 -19.87 8.90 0.76
N GLU A 194 -19.59 10.17 1.07
CA GLU A 194 -19.32 11.20 0.07
C GLU A 194 -17.97 10.95 -0.61
N VAL A 195 -16.93 10.61 0.15
CA VAL A 195 -15.61 10.27 -0.40
C VAL A 195 -15.72 9.08 -1.35
N VAL A 196 -16.40 8.01 -0.95
CA VAL A 196 -16.63 6.81 -1.78
C VAL A 196 -17.37 7.18 -3.07
N PHE A 197 -18.44 7.97 -2.96
CA PHE A 197 -19.20 8.43 -4.12
C PHE A 197 -18.33 9.25 -5.08
N GLN A 198 -17.56 10.21 -4.57
CA GLN A 198 -16.72 11.09 -5.38
C GLN A 198 -15.57 10.34 -6.05
N VAL A 199 -14.99 9.32 -5.39
CA VAL A 199 -13.99 8.45 -6.05
C VAL A 199 -14.63 7.71 -7.22
N TRP A 200 -15.79 7.09 -7.04
CA TRP A 200 -16.50 6.41 -8.13
C TRP A 200 -16.82 7.33 -9.30
N GLN A 201 -17.35 8.53 -9.03
CA GLN A 201 -17.61 9.53 -10.06
C GLN A 201 -16.33 9.96 -10.79
N SER A 202 -15.24 10.17 -10.06
CA SER A 202 -13.97 10.59 -10.64
C SER A 202 -13.33 9.49 -11.49
N ILE A 203 -13.43 8.22 -11.09
CA ILE A 203 -13.03 7.06 -11.91
C ILE A 203 -13.78 7.05 -13.24
N ARG A 204 -15.11 7.22 -13.19
CA ARG A 204 -15.94 7.25 -14.40
C ARG A 204 -15.52 8.35 -15.37
N ARG A 205 -15.33 9.57 -14.86
CA ARG A 205 -14.90 10.72 -15.68
C ARG A 205 -13.54 10.50 -16.34
N VAL A 206 -12.57 9.92 -15.61
CA VAL A 206 -11.27 9.60 -16.20
C VAL A 206 -11.41 8.57 -17.33
N ASN A 207 -12.22 7.53 -17.14
CA ASN A 207 -12.46 6.53 -18.20
C ASN A 207 -13.13 7.15 -19.43
N GLU A 208 -14.12 8.04 -19.22
CA GLU A 208 -14.82 8.77 -20.29
C GLU A 208 -13.84 9.64 -21.12
N GLU A 209 -12.85 10.28 -20.49
CA GLU A 209 -11.82 11.07 -21.20
C GLU A 209 -10.82 10.22 -21.98
N VAL A 210 -10.47 9.04 -21.47
CA VAL A 210 -9.47 8.13 -22.05
C VAL A 210 -10.08 7.28 -23.17
N GLY A 211 -11.41 7.29 -23.34
CA GLY A 211 -12.13 6.47 -24.32
C GLY A 211 -12.16 4.99 -23.95
N ALA A 212 -12.17 4.68 -22.64
CA ALA A 212 -12.13 3.34 -22.07
C ALA A 212 -13.49 2.90 -21.50
#